data_AF-A0A7W8KHE0-F1
#
_entry.id   AF-A0A7W8KHE0-F1
#
_cell.length_a   1.000
_cell.length_b   1.000
_cell.length_c   1.000
_cell.angle_alpha   90.00
_cell.angle_beta   90.00
_cell.angle_gamma   90.00
#
_symmetry.space_group_name_H-M   'P 1'
#
loop_
_entity.id
_entity.type
_entity.pdbx_description
1 polymer ?
#
loop_
_entity_poly.entity_id
_entity_poly.type
_entity_poly.pdbx_seq_one_letter_code
_entity_poly.pdbx_strand_id
1 'polypeptide(L)'
;MKIVAWLAVVALAILALALGALTLGAFATLNTDSPLLLRSIGTLSASTLAQVGLERAAPLDRALILTGVTGLVAALAAYIKPRS
;
A
#
# COMPACT_ATOMS: atom_id res chain seq x y z
N MET A 1 5.01 -12.34 26.09
CA MET A 1 5.35 -11.48 24.92
C MET A 1 4.66 -11.88 23.60
N LYS A 2 4.03 -13.08 23.48
CA LYS A 2 3.37 -13.52 22.23
C LYS A 2 2.18 -12.64 21.78
N ILE A 3 1.43 -12.06 22.73
CA ILE A 3 0.30 -11.16 22.46
C ILE A 3 0.74 -9.88 21.76
N VAL A 4 1.86 -9.28 22.17
CA VAL A 4 2.41 -8.07 21.55
C VAL A 4 2.83 -8.34 20.11
N ALA A 5 3.45 -9.50 19.84
CA ALA A 5 3.81 -9.91 18.49
C ALA A 5 2.57 -10.10 17.60
N TRP A 6 1.50 -10.71 18.11
CA TRP A 6 0.24 -10.84 17.37
C TRP A 6 -0.42 -9.48 17.09
N LEU A 7 -0.43 -8.55 18.04
CA LEU A 7 -0.94 -7.20 17.82
C LEU A 7 -0.15 -6.48 16.72
N ALA A 8 1.18 -6.61 16.71
CA ALA A 8 2.02 -6.04 15.66
C ALA A 8 1.70 -6.65 14.29
N VAL A 9 1.50 -7.96 14.20
CA VAL A 9 1.12 -8.65 12.94
C VAL A 9 -0.23 -8.15 12.44
N VAL A 10 -1.23 -8.02 13.31
CA VAL A 10 -2.56 -7.51 12.93
C VAL A 10 -2.46 -6.08 12.43
N ALA A 11 -1.72 -5.23 13.13
CA ALA A 11 -1.50 -3.84 12.71
C ALA A 11 -0.80 -3.76 11.35
N LEU A 12 0.26 -4.56 11.13
CA LEU A 12 0.97 -4.61 9.86
C LEU A 12 0.10 -5.20 8.73
N ALA A 13 -0.76 -6.18 9.02
CA ALA A 13 -1.69 -6.75 8.05
C ALA A 13 -2.73 -5.73 7.61
N ILE A 14 -3.31 -4.97 8.54
CA ILE A 14 -4.25 -3.87 8.23
C ILE A 14 -3.54 -2.81 7.38
N LEU A 15 -2.31 -2.44 7.75
CA LEU A 15 -1.51 -1.48 6.99
C LEU A 15 -1.20 -1.99 5.57
N ALA A 16 -0.84 -3.28 5.43
CA ALA A 16 -0.60 -3.90 4.13
C ALA A 16 -1.85 -3.92 3.26
N LEU A 17 -3.04 -4.18 3.83
CA LEU A 17 -4.31 -4.11 3.10
C LEU A 17 -4.64 -2.69 2.64
N ALA A 18 -4.42 -1.69 3.50
CA ALA A 18 -4.63 -0.29 3.14
C ALA A 18 -3.68 0.15 2.00
N LEU A 19 -2.40 -0.20 2.11
CA LEU A 19 -1.40 0.05 1.06
C LEU A 19 -1.71 -0.72 -0.23
N GLY A 20 -2.22 -1.95 -0.11
CA GLY A 20 -2.68 -2.76 -1.25
C GLY A 20 -3.85 -2.11 -1.98
N ALA A 21 -4.84 -1.59 -1.26
CA ALA A 21 -5.96 -0.85 -1.85
C ALA A 21 -5.47 0.42 -2.58
N LEU A 22 -4.56 1.18 -1.98
CA LEU A 22 -3.95 2.35 -2.61
C LEU A 22 -3.14 1.97 -3.86
N THR A 23 -2.42 0.84 -3.83
CA THR A 23 -1.68 0.31 -4.98
C THR A 23 -2.61 -0.05 -6.13
N LEU A 24 -3.70 -0.76 -5.85
CA LEU A 24 -4.76 -1.05 -6.81
C LEU A 24 -5.36 0.23 -7.41
N GLY A 25 -5.62 1.24 -6.58
CA GLY A 25 -6.10 2.53 -7.03
C GLY A 25 -5.09 3.26 -7.91
N ALA A 26 -3.81 3.25 -7.57
CA ALA A 26 -2.74 3.84 -8.36
C ALA A 26 -2.67 3.22 -9.76
N PHE A 27 -2.71 1.89 -9.87
CA PHE A 27 -2.79 1.21 -11.18
C PHE A 27 -4.09 1.51 -11.93
N ALA A 28 -5.22 1.64 -11.23
CA ALA A 28 -6.50 1.98 -11.87
C ALA A 28 -6.50 3.38 -12.51
N THR A 29 -5.66 4.31 -12.03
CA THR A 29 -5.50 5.63 -12.68
C THR A 29 -4.74 5.58 -14.01
N LEU A 30 -3.96 4.52 -14.25
CA LEU A 30 -3.24 4.33 -15.51
C LEU A 30 -4.16 3.84 -16.64
N ASN A 31 -5.34 3.30 -16.30
CA ASN A 31 -6.29 2.76 -17.26
C ASN A 31 -7.65 3.49 -17.19
N THR A 32 -8.02 4.12 -18.32
CA THR A 32 -9.26 4.89 -18.51
C THR A 32 -10.53 4.04 -18.61
N ASP A 33 -10.40 2.70 -18.61
CA ASP A 33 -11.53 1.77 -18.51
C ASP A 33 -11.73 1.16 -17.11
N SER A 34 -10.84 1.44 -16.16
CA SER A 34 -10.97 1.00 -14.76
C SER A 34 -12.25 1.49 -14.05
N PRO A 35 -12.79 0.72 -13.09
CA PRO A 35 -13.91 1.15 -12.24
C PRO A 35 -13.66 2.50 -11.55
N LEU A 36 -14.68 3.37 -11.53
CA LEU A 36 -14.60 4.70 -10.91
C LEU A 36 -14.23 4.66 -9.42
N LEU A 37 -14.68 3.61 -8.70
CA LEU A 37 -14.35 3.39 -7.29
C LEU A 37 -12.84 3.17 -7.08
N LEU A 38 -12.16 2.48 -7.99
CA LEU A 38 -10.72 2.29 -7.86
C LEU A 38 -9.95 3.57 -8.22
N ARG A 39 -10.45 4.37 -9.17
CA ARG A 39 -9.85 5.66 -9.49
C ARG A 39 -9.94 6.67 -8.35
N SER A 40 -11.05 6.72 -7.62
CA SER A 40 -11.16 7.62 -6.46
C SER A 40 -10.19 7.22 -5.34
N ILE A 41 -9.90 5.93 -5.19
CA ILE A 41 -8.81 5.46 -4.30
C ILE A 41 -7.43 5.87 -4.86
N GLY A 42 -7.27 5.84 -6.18
CA GLY A 42 -6.05 6.30 -6.84
C GLY A 42 -5.74 7.79 -6.62
N THR A 43 -6.74 8.67 -6.57
CA THR A 43 -6.51 10.09 -6.29
C THR A 43 -6.02 10.34 -4.86
N LEU A 44 -6.49 9.54 -3.89
CA LEU A 44 -5.97 9.52 -2.52
C LEU A 44 -4.52 9.05 -2.45
N SER A 45 -4.12 8.09 -3.29
CA SER A 45 -2.71 7.68 -3.38
C SER A 45 -1.82 8.81 -3.91
N ALA A 46 -2.30 9.57 -4.89
CA ALA A 46 -1.56 10.68 -5.50
C ALA A 46 -1.32 11.84 -4.51
N SER A 47 -2.32 12.19 -3.68
CA SER A 47 -2.15 13.21 -2.64
C SER A 47 -1.20 12.77 -1.53
N THR A 48 -1.25 11.49 -1.15
CA THR A 48 -0.34 10.91 -0.15
C THR A 48 1.11 10.94 -0.63
N LEU A 49 1.39 10.56 -1.89
CA LEU A 49 2.74 10.61 -2.43
C LEU A 49 3.26 12.05 -2.65
N ALA A 50 2.38 13.01 -2.90
CA ALA A 50 2.77 14.42 -2.97
C ALA A 50 3.32 14.92 -1.63
N GLN A 51 2.73 14.49 -0.49
CA GLN A 51 3.23 14.83 0.85
C GLN A 51 4.61 14.24 1.15
N VAL A 52 4.97 13.14 0.49
CA VAL A 52 6.30 12.48 0.63
C VAL A 52 7.32 13.08 -0.35
N GLY A 53 6.94 14.08 -1.15
CA GLY A 53 7.83 14.75 -2.11
C GLY A 53 8.01 14.00 -3.43
N LEU A 54 7.18 12.98 -3.71
CA LEU A 54 7.20 12.22 -4.97
C LEU A 54 6.31 12.83 -6.06
N GLU A 55 5.99 14.11 -5.95
CA GLU A 55 5.12 14.85 -6.89
C GLU A 55 5.67 14.91 -8.33
N ARG A 56 6.97 14.68 -8.53
CA ARG A 56 7.64 14.69 -9.85
C ARG A 56 7.80 13.31 -10.49
N ALA A 57 7.57 12.23 -9.73
CA ALA A 57 7.69 10.87 -10.26
C ALA A 57 6.58 10.59 -11.27
N ALA A 58 6.84 9.78 -12.31
CA ALA A 58 5.80 9.39 -13.26
C ALA A 58 4.70 8.54 -12.56
N PRO A 59 3.45 8.55 -13.04
CA PRO A 59 2.36 7.77 -12.43
C PRO A 59 2.67 6.27 -12.29
N LEU A 60 3.39 5.69 -13.26
CA LEU A 60 3.84 4.30 -13.21
C LEU A 60 4.88 4.08 -12.11
N ASP A 61 5.90 4.93 -12.02
CA ASP A 61 6.95 4.83 -10.99
C ASP A 61 6.36 4.90 -9.59
N ARG A 62 5.38 5.78 -9.39
CA ARG A 62 4.62 5.90 -8.13
C ARG A 62 3.92 4.60 -7.77
N ALA A 63 3.24 3.96 -8.72
CA ALA A 63 2.56 2.69 -8.50
C ALA A 63 3.57 1.56 -8.17
N LEU A 64 4.73 1.54 -8.84
CA LEU A 64 5.79 0.57 -8.56
C LEU A 64 6.42 0.75 -7.18
N ILE A 65 6.71 1.99 -6.79
CA ILE A 65 7.23 2.31 -5.45
C ILE A 65 6.23 1.89 -4.38
N LEU A 66 4.95 2.21 -4.57
CA LEU A 66 3.88 1.84 -3.64
C LEU A 66 3.70 0.32 -3.55
N THR A 67 3.87 -0.40 -4.66
CA THR A 67 3.87 -1.86 -4.69
C THR A 67 5.02 -2.43 -3.86
N GLY A 68 6.23 -1.88 -4.03
CA GLY A 68 7.40 -2.28 -3.24
C GLY A 68 7.20 -2.08 -1.74
N VAL A 69 6.68 -0.90 -1.34
CA VAL A 69 6.38 -0.60 0.07
C VAL A 69 5.30 -1.54 0.63
N THR A 70 4.24 -1.80 -0.13
CA THR A 70 3.18 -2.74 0.25
C THR A 70 3.75 -4.13 0.49
N GLY A 71 4.59 -4.63 -0.42
CA GLY A 71 5.25 -5.92 -0.30
C GLY A 71 6.18 -6.01 0.91
N LEU A 72 6.94 -4.95 1.19
CA LEU A 72 7.81 -4.87 2.37
C LEU A 72 7.02 -4.96 3.68
N VAL A 73 5.90 -4.23 3.79
CA VAL A 73 5.04 -4.27 4.99
C VAL A 73 4.42 -5.65 5.17
N ALA A 74 3.94 -6.27 4.08
CA ALA A 74 3.40 -7.63 4.11
C ALA A 74 4.46 -8.66 4.52
N ALA A 75 5.68 -8.55 3.98
CA ALA A 75 6.81 -9.41 4.33
C ALA A 75 7.21 -9.24 5.80
N LEU A 76 7.21 -8.01 6.32
CA LEU A 76 7.50 -7.72 7.73
C LEU A 76 6.44 -8.34 8.66
N ALA A 77 5.16 -8.28 8.28
CA ALA A 77 4.09 -8.95 9.01
C ALA A 77 4.32 -10.46 9.08
N ALA A 78 4.70 -11.07 7.94
CA ALA A 78 5.01 -12.49 7.87
C ALA A 78 6.27 -12.88 8.68
N TYR A 79 7.29 -12.01 8.69
CA TYR A 79 8.53 -12.21 9.43
C TYR A 79 8.35 -12.17 10.95
N ILE A 80 7.57 -11.21 11.45
CA ILE A 80 7.32 -11.02 12.89
C ILE A 80 6.34 -12.06 13.44
N LYS A 81 5.56 -12.73 12.57
CA LYS A 81 4.56 -13.73 12.97
C LYS A 81 5.17 -14.74 13.96
N PRO A 82 4.65 -14.80 15.20
CA PRO A 82 5.21 -15.68 16.21
C PRO A 82 4.98 -17.15 15.81
N ARG A 83 6.08 -17.89 15.63
CA ARG A 83 6.10 -19.35 15.43
C ARG A 83 6.12 -20.06 16.79
N SER A 84 5.41 -21.18 16.91
CA SER A 84 5.40 -22.00 18.13
C SER A 84 6.74 -22.67 18.35
#